data_AF-A0A933AJQ9-F1
#
_entry.id   AF-A0A933AJQ9-F1
#
_cell.length_a   1.000
_cell.length_b   1.000
_cell.length_c   1.000
_cell.angle_alpha   90.00
_cell.angle_beta   90.00
_cell.angle_gamma   90.00
#
_symmetry.space_group_name_H-M   'P 1'
#
loop_
_entity.id
_entity.type
_entity.pdbx_description
1 polymer ?
#
loop_
_entity_poly.entity_id
_entity_poly.type
_entity_poly.pdbx_seq_one_letter_code
_entity_poly.pdbx_strand_id
1 'polypeptide(L)' 'MVNSIDPYLPKLRAALPDLRERYGVRGLWVFGSRRRGEARPDSDLDVLVELDDRPKKSLKPAISRRILREAMPV' A
#
# COMPACT_ATOMS: atom_id res chain seq x y z
N MET A 1 -8.81 -23.13 -6.33
CA MET A 1 -8.79 -21.85 -7.07
C MET A 1 -7.74 -20.97 -6.44
N VAL A 2 -6.54 -20.94 -7.01
CA VAL A 2 -5.49 -19.97 -6.64
C VAL A 2 -5.23 -19.12 -7.90
N ASN A 3 -4.93 -17.84 -7.72
CA ASN A 3 -4.80 -16.77 -8.74
C ASN A 3 -6.04 -15.91 -9.01
N SER A 4 -6.67 -15.37 -7.96
CA SER A 4 -7.20 -14.01 -8.09
C SER A 4 -6.12 -13.07 -7.57
N ILE A 5 -5.48 -12.32 -8.48
CA ILE A 5 -4.64 -11.17 -8.14
C ILE A 5 -5.49 -10.31 -7.23
N ASP A 6 -5.01 -10.06 -6.00
CA ASP A 6 -5.71 -9.23 -5.02
C ASP A 6 -6.22 -7.95 -5.72
N PRO A 7 -7.53 -7.61 -5.63
CA PRO A 7 -8.13 -6.52 -6.39
C PRO A 7 -7.54 -5.14 -6.08
N TYR A 8 -6.77 -5.03 -4.99
CA TYR A 8 -6.08 -3.82 -4.58
C TYR A 8 -4.70 -3.67 -5.25
N LEU A 9 -4.09 -4.74 -5.78
CA LEU A 9 -2.78 -4.67 -6.43
C LEU A 9 -2.73 -3.72 -7.65
N PRO A 10 -3.72 -3.70 -8.57
CA PRO A 10 -3.73 -2.72 -9.65
C PRO A 10 -3.78 -1.27 -9.17
N LYS A 11 -4.59 -1.01 -8.13
CA LYS A 11 -4.73 0.33 -7.53
C LYS A 11 -3.43 0.77 -6.83
N LEU A 12 -2.79 -0.13 -6.08
CA LEU A 12 -1.49 0.15 -5.45
C LEU A 12 -0.39 0.46 -6.48
N ARG A 13 -0.37 -0.29 -7.60
CA ARG A 13 0.56 -0.03 -8.71
C ARG A 13 0.31 1.33 -9.35
N ALA A 14 -0.95 1.70 -9.57
CA ALA A 14 -1.31 3.00 -10.15
C ALA A 14 -0.95 4.17 -9.23
N ALA A 15 -1.02 4.00 -7.91
CA ALA A 15 -0.66 5.03 -6.94
C ALA A 15 0.85 5.19 -6.75
N LEU A 16 1.65 4.15 -6.99
CA LEU A 16 3.09 4.14 -6.68
C LEU A 16 3.88 5.34 -7.28
N PRO A 17 3.67 5.79 -8.53
CA PRO A 17 4.39 6.94 -9.06
C PRO A 17 4.15 8.24 -8.27
N ASP A 18 2.89 8.54 -7.93
CA ASP A 18 2.52 9.73 -7.16
C ASP A 18 3.07 9.64 -5.73
N LEU A 19 2.98 8.45 -5.11
CA LEU A 19 3.53 8.21 -3.78
C LEU A 19 5.06 8.34 -3.75
N ARG A 20 5.73 7.92 -4.82
CA ARG A 20 7.17 8.09 -4.97
C ARG A 20 7.55 9.56 -5.07
N GLU A 21 6.83 10.34 -5.87
CA GLU A 21 7.10 11.77 -6.05
C GLU A 21 6.87 12.58 -4.77
N ARG A 22 5.73 12.37 -4.11
CA ARG A 22 5.29 13.17 -2.95
C ARG A 22 5.97 12.75 -1.65
N TYR A 23 6.16 11.46 -1.45
CA TYR A 23 6.54 10.90 -0.14
C TYR A 23 7.83 10.09 -0.18
N GLY A 24 8.47 9.96 -1.35
CA GLY A 24 9.69 9.16 -1.48
C GLY A 24 9.45 7.66 -1.29
N VAL A 25 8.24 7.17 -1.61
CA VAL A 25 7.94 5.73 -1.59
C VAL A 25 8.73 5.01 -2.68
N ARG A 26 9.61 4.11 -2.28
CA ARG A 26 10.39 3.23 -3.16
C ARG A 26 9.60 2.00 -3.59
N GLY A 27 8.74 1.48 -2.72
CA GLY A 27 7.92 0.32 -3.02
C GLY A 27 6.78 0.09 -2.04
N LEU A 28 5.88 -0.79 -2.44
CA LEU A 28 4.72 -1.25 -1.67
C LEU A 28 4.67 -2.78 -1.69
N TRP A 29 4.46 -3.41 -0.54
CA TRP A 29 4.29 -4.87 -0.42
C TRP A 29 2.99 -5.17 0.32
N VAL A 30 2.17 -6.03 -0.26
CA VAL A 30 0.98 -6.55 0.41
C VAL A 30 1.38 -7.68 1.36
N PHE A 31 0.92 -7.60 2.60
CA PHE A 31 1.14 -8.59 3.64
C PHE A 31 -0.18 -9.09 4.23
N GLY A 32 -0.10 -9.93 5.26
CA GLY A 32 -1.28 -10.41 5.98
C GLY A 32 -2.06 -11.50 5.25
N SER A 33 -3.34 -11.62 5.63
CA SER A 33 -4.27 -12.66 5.15
C SER A 33 -4.43 -12.65 3.63
N ARG A 34 -4.32 -11.46 3.00
CA ARG A 34 -4.40 -11.25 1.54
C ARG A 34 -3.31 -12.00 0.78
N ARG A 35 -2.07 -12.01 1.30
CA ARG A 35 -0.96 -12.75 0.70
C ARG A 35 -1.12 -14.27 0.87
N ARG A 36 -1.67 -14.72 1.99
CA ARG A 36 -1.87 -16.16 2.28
C ARG A 36 -3.09 -16.76 1.58
N GLY A 37 -3.90 -15.96 0.90
CA GLY A 37 -5.16 -16.40 0.29
C GLY A 37 -6.27 -16.67 1.31
N GLU A 38 -6.10 -16.18 2.55
CA GLU A 38 -7.04 -16.34 3.66
C GLU A 38 -7.93 -15.10 3.86
N ALA A 39 -7.76 -14.07 3.02
CA ALA A 39 -8.51 -12.85 3.16
C ALA A 39 -9.99 -13.04 2.81
N ARG A 40 -10.83 -12.59 3.71
CA ARG A 40 -12.27 -12.44 3.53
C ARG A 40 -12.58 -11.08 2.90
N PRO A 41 -13.79 -10.86 2.37
CA PRO A 41 -14.18 -9.56 1.79
C PRO A 41 -14.07 -8.37 2.76
N ASP A 42 -14.18 -8.63 4.06
CA ASP A 42 -14.08 -7.64 5.14
C ASP A 42 -12.67 -7.51 5.73
N SER A 43 -11.70 -8.28 5.23
CA SER A 43 -10.33 -8.25 5.76
C SER A 43 -9.66 -6.93 5.41
N ASP A 44 -8.92 -6.38 6.38
CA ASP A 44 -8.06 -5.22 6.18
C ASP A 44 -7.00 -5.47 5.09
N LEU A 45 -6.53 -4.38 4.47
CA LEU A 45 -5.39 -4.39 3.55
C LEU A 45 -4.13 -3.94 4.30
N ASP A 46 -3.27 -4.90 4.61
CA ASP A 46 -1.96 -4.63 5.20
C ASP A 46 -0.92 -4.35 4.11
N VAL A 47 -0.35 -3.15 4.11
CA VAL A 47 0.70 -2.74 3.16
C VAL A 47 1.93 -2.27 3.91
N LEU A 48 3.09 -2.82 3.54
CA LEU A 48 4.39 -2.31 3.93
C LEU A 48 4.88 -1.31 2.89
N VAL A 49 5.43 -0.19 3.34
CA VAL A 49 5.95 0.89 2.51
C VAL A 49 7.46 0.99 2.72
N GLU A 50 8.23 0.86 1.65
CA GLU A 50 9.67 1.16 1.65
C GLU A 50 9.85 2.59 1.16
N LEU A 51 10.72 3.34 1.82
CA LEU A 51 11.00 4.73 1.52
C LEU A 51 12.46 4.84 1.06
N ASP A 52 12.74 5.83 0.21
CA ASP A 52 14.13 6.21 -0.08
C ASP A 52 14.80 6.76 1.19
N ASP A 53 16.10 6.48 1.35
CA ASP A 53 16.95 6.94 2.48
C ASP A 53 17.09 8.47 2.57
N ARG A 54 16.44 9.23 1.70
CA ARG A 54 16.36 10.69 1.80
C ARG A 54 15.15 11.03 2.66
N PRO A 55 15.31 11.58 3.87
CA PRO A 55 14.19 11.93 4.73
C PRO A 55 13.45 13.14 4.14
N LYS A 56 12.52 12.91 3.20
CA LYS A 56 11.53 13.92 2.82
C LYS A 56 10.40 13.89 3.83
N LYS A 57 10.63 14.52 4.98
CA LYS A 57 9.72 14.60 6.15
C LYS A 57 9.29 13.23 6.67
N SER A 58 9.82 12.85 7.83
CA SER A 58 9.49 11.63 8.56
C SER A 58 8.00 11.27 8.47
N LEU A 59 7.68 10.11 7.87
CA LEU A 59 6.32 9.59 7.89
C LEU A 59 5.96 9.24 9.34
N LYS A 60 5.19 10.12 9.99
CA LYS A 60 4.52 9.77 11.25
C LYS A 60 3.46 8.69 10.94
N PRO A 61 3.16 7.75 11.86
CA PRO A 61 2.18 6.67 11.63
C PRO A 61 0.81 7.14 11.09
N ALA A 62 0.38 8.35 11.44
CA ALA A 62 -0.85 8.97 10.92
C ALA A 62 -0.79 9.30 9.40
N ILE A 63 0.39 9.57 8.86
CA ILE A 63 0.60 9.85 7.42
C ILE A 63 0.44 8.57 6.61
N SER A 64 0.93 7.42 7.10
CA SER A 64 0.77 6.12 6.43
C SER A 64 -0.72 5.78 6.20
N ARG A 65 -1.59 6.04 7.18
CA ARG A 65 -3.04 5.84 7.05
C ARG A 65 -3.68 6.83 6.08
N ARG A 66 -3.18 8.07 6.00
CA ARG A 66 -3.70 9.11 5.11
C ARG A 66 -3.29 8.89 3.66
N ILE A 67 -2.05 8.48 3.41
CA ILE A 67 -1.55 8.10 2.08
C ILE A 67 -2.39 6.97 1.49
N LEU A 68 -2.64 5.90 2.27
CA LEU A 68 -3.46 4.79 1.79
C LEU A 68 -4.89 5.22 1.48
N ARG A 69 -5.47 6.15 2.26
CA ARG A 69 -6.82 6.69 2.03
C ARG A 69 -6.90 7.62 0.81
N GLU A 70 -5.87 8.44 0.57
CA GLU A 70 -5.81 9.34 -0.59
C GLU A 70 -5.49 8.59 -1.88
N ALA A 71 -4.61 7.58 -1.81
CA ALA A 71 -4.25 6.72 -2.94
C ALA A 71 -5.35 5.71 -3.30
N MET A 72 -6.19 5.32 -2.33
CA MET A 72 -7.26 4.36 -2.51
C MET A 72 -8.54 4.87 -1.85
N PRO A 73 -9.26 5.82 -2.50
CA PRO A 73 -10.61 6.14 -2.06
C PRO A 73 -11.46 4.87 -2.18
N VAL A 74 -12.07 4.48 -1.06
CA VAL A 74 -13.08 3.40 -1.01
C VAL A 74 -14.28 3.78 -1.84
#